data_AF-A0A1U9UHP8-F1
#
_entry.id   AF-A0A1U9UHP8-F1
#
_cell.length_a   1.000
_cell.length_b   1.000
_cell.length_c   1.000
_cell.angle_alpha   90.00
_cell.angle_beta   90.00
_cell.angle_gamma   90.00
#
_symmetry.space_group_name_H-M   'P 1'
#
loop_
_entity.id
_entity.type
_entity.pdbx_description
1 polymer ?
#
loop_
_entity_poly.entity_id
_entity_poly.type
_entity_poly.pdbx_seq_one_letter_code
_entity_poly.pdbx_strand_id
1 'polypeptide(L)'
;MAGLLADQCSLVHDFVARQKVGGTHLKYHVKKQITHLPPSAYQPEELAFIVPRVLELTYTAHDLRPWADDLAAYDPRPAAERGQPFAWDPARRAQLRAELDAYYARLYGLTRDELRYILDPADVMGAGYPSETFRVLKNNETREFGEYRTQRLVLSAWDSLEQGGIH
;
A
#
# COMPACT_ATOMS: atom_id res chain seq x y z
N MET A 1 -2.78 14.21 5.98
CA MET A 1 -2.77 14.08 4.50
C MET A 1 -2.09 12.79 4.04
N ALA A 2 -0.93 12.41 4.60
CA ALA A 2 -0.21 11.18 4.25
C ALA A 2 -1.05 9.89 4.38
N GLY A 3 -1.85 9.72 5.45
CA GLY A 3 -2.73 8.55 5.60
C GLY A 3 -3.75 8.40 4.47
N LEU A 4 -4.39 9.49 4.02
CA LEU A 4 -5.33 9.43 2.90
C LEU A 4 -4.63 9.11 1.56
N LEU A 5 -3.39 9.60 1.38
CA LEU A 5 -2.60 9.30 0.19
C LEU A 5 -2.24 7.81 0.13
N ALA A 6 -1.75 7.26 1.23
CA ALA A 6 -1.36 5.85 1.30
C ALA A 6 -2.57 4.91 1.19
N ASP A 7 -3.70 5.27 1.80
CA ASP A 7 -4.97 4.56 1.62
C ASP A 7 -5.32 4.44 0.13
N GLN A 8 -5.33 5.57 -0.57
CA GLN A 8 -5.66 5.64 -1.99
C GLN A 8 -4.66 4.92 -2.92
N CYS A 9 -3.44 4.69 -2.45
CA CYS A 9 -2.42 3.93 -3.17
C CYS A 9 -2.35 2.46 -2.73
N SER A 10 -3.17 2.03 -1.77
CA SER A 10 -3.20 0.65 -1.29
C SER A 10 -3.95 -0.26 -2.25
N LEU A 11 -3.54 -1.54 -2.30
CA LEU A 11 -4.22 -2.56 -3.10
C LEU A 11 -5.68 -2.77 -2.66
N VAL A 12 -6.00 -2.51 -1.38
CA VAL A 12 -7.37 -2.66 -0.85
C VAL A 12 -8.27 -1.59 -1.46
N HIS A 13 -7.80 -0.35 -1.50
CA HIS A 13 -8.50 0.73 -2.19
C HIS A 13 -8.64 0.44 -3.68
N ASP A 14 -7.58 -0.03 -4.31
CA ASP A 14 -7.54 -0.41 -5.72
C ASP A 14 -8.58 -1.49 -6.05
N PHE A 15 -8.69 -2.50 -5.19
CA PHE A 15 -9.70 -3.56 -5.31
C PHE A 15 -11.12 -2.99 -5.26
N VAL A 16 -11.44 -2.18 -4.24
CA VAL A 16 -12.77 -1.59 -4.07
C VAL A 16 -13.11 -0.65 -5.23
N ALA A 17 -12.15 0.17 -5.67
CA ALA A 17 -12.34 1.09 -6.78
C ALA A 17 -12.68 0.34 -8.08
N ARG A 18 -12.00 -0.77 -8.37
CA ARG A 18 -12.23 -1.59 -9.57
C ARG A 18 -13.65 -2.16 -9.65
N GLN A 19 -14.31 -2.40 -8.52
CA GLN A 19 -15.71 -2.85 -8.50
C GLN A 19 -16.71 -1.76 -8.95
N LYS A 20 -16.29 -0.49 -8.93
CA LYS A 20 -17.13 0.67 -9.26
C LYS A 20 -16.70 1.38 -10.54
N VAL A 21 -15.44 1.21 -10.94
CA VAL A 21 -14.87 1.86 -12.13
C VAL A 21 -15.05 0.95 -13.35
N GLY A 22 -16.03 1.28 -14.19
CA GLY A 22 -16.34 0.51 -15.42
C GLY A 22 -15.57 0.93 -16.67
N GLY A 23 -14.54 1.78 -16.57
CA GLY A 23 -13.80 2.30 -17.72
C GLY A 23 -12.46 2.95 -17.34
N THR A 24 -11.86 3.73 -18.23
CA THR A 24 -10.52 4.34 -18.04
C THR A 24 -10.54 5.65 -17.25
N HIS A 25 -11.71 6.10 -16.80
CA HIS A 25 -11.88 7.38 -16.11
C HIS A 25 -12.57 7.20 -14.76
N LEU A 26 -12.01 7.83 -13.73
CA LEU A 26 -12.63 7.92 -12.41
C LEU A 26 -13.60 9.10 -12.37
N LYS A 27 -14.90 8.80 -12.54
CA LYS A 27 -15.96 9.81 -12.49
C LYS A 27 -16.13 10.35 -11.06
N TYR A 28 -16.40 11.65 -10.93
CA TYR A 28 -16.58 12.31 -9.62
C TYR A 28 -17.63 11.64 -8.72
N HIS A 29 -18.76 11.22 -9.29
CA HIS A 29 -19.81 10.50 -8.55
C HIS A 29 -19.36 9.11 -8.04
N VAL A 30 -18.37 8.48 -8.69
CA VAL A 30 -17.84 7.16 -8.30
C VAL A 30 -16.84 7.38 -7.19
N LYS A 31 -15.98 8.40 -7.30
CA LYS A 31 -15.06 8.76 -6.22
C LYS A 31 -15.78 9.00 -4.89
N LYS A 32 -16.94 9.66 -4.92
CA LYS A 32 -17.77 9.87 -3.72
C LYS A 32 -18.33 8.57 -3.09
N GLN A 33 -18.34 7.48 -3.82
CA GLN A 33 -18.88 6.18 -3.38
C GLN A 33 -17.78 5.20 -2.96
N ILE A 34 -16.50 5.50 -3.21
CA ILE A 34 -15.41 4.61 -2.81
C ILE A 34 -15.18 4.77 -1.30
N THR A 35 -15.10 3.64 -0.61
CA THR A 35 -14.84 3.60 0.83
C THR A 35 -13.43 4.09 1.14
N HIS A 36 -13.35 4.99 2.12
CA HIS A 36 -12.12 5.52 2.68
C HIS A 36 -12.14 5.38 4.19
N LEU A 37 -10.99 5.13 4.78
CA LEU A 37 -10.87 5.19 6.24
C LEU A 37 -11.09 6.63 6.72
N PRO A 38 -11.91 6.86 7.76
CA PRO A 38 -12.12 8.19 8.31
C PRO A 38 -10.85 8.70 8.99
N PRO A 39 -10.68 10.02 9.17
CA PRO A 39 -9.55 10.58 9.92
C PRO A 39 -9.34 9.97 11.31
N SER A 40 -10.43 9.55 11.97
CA SER A 40 -10.40 8.90 13.29
C SER A 40 -9.76 7.50 13.29
N ALA A 41 -9.55 6.88 12.12
CA ALA A 41 -8.84 5.61 12.00
C ALA A 41 -7.32 5.75 12.08
N TYR A 42 -6.79 6.98 12.06
CA TYR A 42 -5.36 7.27 12.11
C TYR A 42 -4.98 7.85 13.48
N GLN A 43 -4.81 6.99 14.47
CA GLN A 43 -4.26 7.40 15.77
C GLN A 43 -2.74 7.60 15.64
N PRO A 44 -2.07 8.17 16.66
CA PRO A 44 -0.63 8.42 16.61
C PRO A 44 0.19 7.18 16.24
N GLU A 45 -0.25 5.99 16.66
CA GLU A 45 0.38 4.70 16.39
C GLU A 45 0.31 4.33 14.89
N GLU A 46 -0.86 4.46 14.25
CA GLU A 46 -0.99 4.23 12.81
C GLU A 46 -0.18 5.24 12.01
N LEU A 47 -0.18 6.51 12.43
CA LEU A 47 0.60 7.54 11.75
C LEU A 47 2.11 7.29 11.90
N ALA A 48 2.58 6.82 13.05
CA ALA A 48 3.97 6.46 13.27
C ALA A 48 4.42 5.31 12.35
N PHE A 49 3.52 4.38 12.02
CA PHE A 49 3.81 3.33 11.04
C PHE A 49 3.74 3.85 9.59
N ILE A 50 2.68 4.56 9.23
CA ILE A 50 2.36 4.90 7.83
C ILE A 50 3.25 6.02 7.31
N VAL A 51 3.40 7.12 8.07
CA VAL A 51 3.99 8.36 7.55
C VAL A 51 5.46 8.19 7.15
N PRO A 52 6.34 7.51 7.91
CA PRO A 52 7.73 7.30 7.50
C PRO A 52 7.84 6.59 6.13
N ARG A 53 6.98 5.60 5.89
CA ARG A 53 6.95 4.81 4.66
C ARG A 53 6.46 5.64 3.48
N VAL A 54 5.42 6.45 3.69
CA VAL A 54 4.93 7.41 2.69
C VAL A 54 6.00 8.44 2.36
N LEU A 55 6.67 8.98 3.38
CA LEU A 55 7.72 9.97 3.22
C LEU A 55 8.86 9.41 2.34
N GLU A 56 9.35 8.21 2.63
CA GLU A 56 10.39 7.54 1.83
C GLU A 56 9.93 7.24 0.40
N LEU A 57 8.66 6.86 0.21
CA LEU A 57 8.09 6.59 -1.12
C LEU A 57 7.88 7.84 -1.97
N THR A 58 7.72 9.01 -1.34
CA THR A 58 7.32 10.25 -2.03
C THR A 58 8.45 11.25 -2.14
N TYR A 59 9.23 11.50 -1.08
CA TYR A 59 10.28 12.53 -1.07
C TYR A 59 11.54 12.08 -1.83
N THR A 60 11.46 12.06 -3.16
CA THR A 60 12.52 11.54 -4.05
C THR A 60 13.26 12.62 -4.84
N ALA A 61 12.84 13.88 -4.72
CA ALA A 61 13.48 15.03 -5.34
C ALA A 61 13.34 16.29 -4.47
N HIS A 62 14.24 17.26 -4.63
CA HIS A 62 14.30 18.46 -3.78
C HIS A 62 13.10 19.40 -3.91
N ASP A 63 12.42 19.40 -5.04
CA ASP A 63 11.18 20.14 -5.28
C ASP A 63 10.01 19.66 -4.38
N LEU A 64 10.06 18.41 -3.92
CA LEU A 64 9.12 17.85 -2.96
C LEU A 64 9.46 18.18 -1.50
N ARG A 65 10.46 19.03 -1.26
CA ARG A 65 10.85 19.44 0.10
C ARG A 65 9.71 20.03 0.94
N PRO A 66 8.80 20.89 0.42
CA PRO A 66 7.67 21.36 1.20
C PRO A 66 6.79 20.23 1.76
N TRP A 67 6.58 19.17 0.97
CA TRP A 67 5.85 17.98 1.42
C TRP A 67 6.62 17.20 2.49
N ALA A 68 7.94 17.10 2.37
CA ALA A 68 8.77 16.44 3.38
C ALA A 68 8.81 17.23 4.70
N ASP A 69 8.87 18.57 4.62
CA ASP A 69 8.87 19.46 5.78
C ASP A 69 7.56 19.32 6.57
N ASP A 70 6.41 19.20 5.89
CA ASP A 70 5.10 18.91 6.51
C ASP A 70 5.06 17.57 7.27
N LEU A 71 5.94 16.63 6.92
CA LEU A 71 6.03 15.29 7.51
C LEU A 71 7.28 15.11 8.40
N ALA A 72 8.06 16.16 8.64
CA ALA A 72 9.39 16.06 9.26
C ALA A 72 9.38 15.45 10.67
N ALA A 73 8.26 15.55 11.40
CA ALA A 73 8.07 14.92 12.71
C ALA A 73 8.15 13.37 12.65
N TYR A 74 7.88 12.80 11.48
CA TYR A 74 7.88 11.35 11.23
C TYR A 74 9.09 10.90 10.41
N ASP A 75 10.07 11.78 10.11
CA ASP A 75 11.29 11.36 9.43
C ASP A 75 12.20 10.57 10.39
N PRO A 76 12.37 9.25 10.18
CA PRO A 76 13.12 8.40 11.11
C PRO A 76 14.63 8.62 11.00
N ARG A 77 15.10 9.38 10.00
CA ARG A 77 16.52 9.59 9.75
C ARG A 77 17.15 10.55 10.76
N PRO A 78 18.48 10.45 10.97
CA PRO A 78 19.23 11.43 11.75
C PRO A 78 19.04 12.86 11.25
N ALA A 79 19.09 13.84 12.14
CA ALA A 79 18.87 15.25 11.80
C ALA A 79 19.78 15.78 10.68
N ALA A 80 20.99 15.22 10.55
CA ALA A 80 21.94 15.57 9.49
C ALA A 80 21.50 15.12 8.08
N GLU A 81 20.65 14.11 7.99
CA GLU A 81 20.13 13.56 6.72
C GLU A 81 18.74 14.09 6.37
N ARG A 82 18.04 14.70 7.35
CA ARG A 82 16.73 15.30 7.13
C ARG A 82 16.81 16.44 6.12
N GLY A 83 15.80 16.53 5.27
CA GLY A 83 15.77 17.49 4.17
C GLY A 83 16.55 17.06 2.92
N GLN A 84 17.21 15.89 2.92
CA GLN A 84 17.69 15.28 1.69
C GLN A 84 16.64 14.31 1.10
N PRO A 85 16.42 14.31 -0.22
CA PRO A 85 15.55 13.32 -0.85
C PRO A 85 16.06 11.89 -0.66
N PHE A 86 15.14 10.93 -0.59
CA PHE A 86 15.47 9.52 -0.58
C PHE A 86 15.94 9.06 -1.96
N ALA A 87 16.95 8.19 -1.97
CA ALA A 87 17.43 7.57 -3.20
C ALA A 87 16.37 6.64 -3.79
N TRP A 88 16.34 6.54 -5.13
CA TRP A 88 15.44 5.63 -5.81
C TRP A 88 15.96 4.19 -5.74
N ASP A 89 15.29 3.35 -4.94
CA ASP A 89 15.56 1.91 -4.85
C ASP A 89 14.27 1.10 -5.13
N PRO A 90 14.17 0.40 -6.28
CA PRO A 90 12.98 -0.39 -6.62
C PRO A 90 12.61 -1.48 -5.63
N ALA A 91 13.60 -2.16 -5.02
CA ALA A 91 13.37 -3.26 -4.10
C ALA A 91 12.84 -2.74 -2.76
N ARG A 92 13.47 -1.69 -2.23
CA ARG A 92 13.00 -1.01 -1.01
C ARG A 92 11.60 -0.43 -1.20
N ARG A 93 11.33 0.20 -2.35
CA ARG A 93 10.00 0.73 -2.67
C ARG A 93 8.93 -0.36 -2.80
N ALA A 94 9.27 -1.55 -3.31
CA ALA A 94 8.36 -2.69 -3.34
C ALA A 94 8.04 -3.17 -1.91
N GLN A 95 9.04 -3.26 -1.04
CA GLN A 95 8.87 -3.63 0.36
C GLN A 95 7.98 -2.63 1.13
N LEU A 96 8.25 -1.32 1.01
CA LEU A 96 7.46 -0.28 1.68
C LEU A 96 5.99 -0.27 1.25
N ARG A 97 5.74 -0.48 -0.05
CA ARG A 97 4.36 -0.58 -0.57
C ARG A 97 3.66 -1.82 -0.01
N ALA A 98 4.34 -2.96 0.02
CA ALA A 98 3.79 -4.18 0.58
C ALA A 98 3.47 -4.07 2.08
N GLU A 99 4.31 -3.36 2.85
CA GLU A 99 4.04 -3.05 4.25
C GLU A 99 2.80 -2.17 4.41
N LEU A 100 2.66 -1.12 3.59
CA LEU A 100 1.47 -0.28 3.58
C LEU A 100 0.22 -1.07 3.18
N ASP A 101 0.29 -1.89 2.13
CA ASP A 101 -0.82 -2.71 1.66
C ASP A 101 -1.33 -3.67 2.75
N ALA A 102 -0.42 -4.37 3.43
CA ALA A 102 -0.77 -5.24 4.54
C ALA A 102 -1.36 -4.45 5.72
N TYR A 103 -0.80 -3.28 6.03
CA TYR A 103 -1.28 -2.43 7.11
C TYR A 103 -2.68 -1.90 6.85
N TYR A 104 -2.95 -1.41 5.63
CA TYR A 104 -4.28 -0.97 5.24
C TYR A 104 -5.29 -2.11 5.23
N ALA A 105 -4.90 -3.32 4.82
CA ALA A 105 -5.78 -4.49 4.94
C ALA A 105 -6.23 -4.71 6.40
N ARG A 106 -5.32 -4.56 7.39
CA ARG A 106 -5.69 -4.62 8.81
C ARG A 106 -6.61 -3.48 9.24
N LEU A 107 -6.32 -2.25 8.82
CA LEU A 107 -7.16 -1.08 9.15
C LEU A 107 -8.57 -1.19 8.57
N TYR A 108 -8.72 -1.84 7.41
CA TYR A 108 -10.01 -2.17 6.82
C TYR A 108 -10.70 -3.37 7.47
N GLY A 109 -10.07 -4.02 8.44
CA GLY A 109 -10.62 -5.15 9.19
C GLY A 109 -10.63 -6.47 8.41
N LEU A 110 -9.79 -6.58 7.38
CA LEU A 110 -9.66 -7.83 6.61
C LEU A 110 -8.96 -8.90 7.44
N THR A 111 -9.22 -10.14 7.10
CA THR A 111 -8.44 -11.31 7.52
C THR A 111 -7.32 -11.58 6.51
N ARG A 112 -6.36 -12.43 6.90
CA ARG A 112 -5.29 -12.88 6.01
C ARG A 112 -5.83 -13.55 4.74
N ASP A 113 -6.88 -14.37 4.85
CA ASP A 113 -7.46 -15.06 3.70
C ASP A 113 -8.26 -14.12 2.79
N GLU A 114 -8.90 -13.08 3.34
CA GLU A 114 -9.51 -12.02 2.53
C GLU A 114 -8.46 -11.20 1.77
N LEU A 115 -7.32 -10.89 2.41
CA LEU A 115 -6.19 -10.25 1.73
C LEU A 115 -5.63 -11.13 0.61
N ARG A 116 -5.48 -12.44 0.86
CA ARG A 116 -5.09 -13.42 -0.18
C ARG A 116 -6.07 -13.44 -1.34
N TYR A 117 -7.37 -13.43 -1.03
CA TYR A 117 -8.41 -13.39 -2.05
C TYR A 117 -8.32 -12.10 -2.89
N ILE A 118 -8.08 -10.94 -2.28
CA ILE A 118 -7.89 -9.69 -3.02
C ILE A 118 -6.69 -9.79 -3.97
N LEU A 119 -5.56 -10.33 -3.50
CA LEU A 119 -4.34 -10.49 -4.29
C LEU A 119 -4.52 -11.47 -5.45
N ASP A 120 -5.07 -12.65 -5.15
CA ASP A 120 -5.24 -13.76 -6.07
C ASP A 120 -6.41 -14.67 -5.64
N PRO A 121 -7.63 -14.46 -6.17
CA PRO A 121 -8.79 -15.28 -5.81
C PRO A 121 -8.59 -16.78 -6.04
N ALA A 122 -7.82 -17.16 -7.06
CA ALA A 122 -7.56 -18.57 -7.38
C ALA A 122 -6.69 -19.28 -6.34
N ASP A 123 -5.87 -18.54 -5.58
CA ASP A 123 -5.06 -19.08 -4.47
C ASP A 123 -5.93 -19.53 -3.27
N VAL A 124 -7.14 -18.96 -3.14
CA VAL A 124 -8.09 -19.28 -2.06
C VAL A 124 -9.20 -20.20 -2.56
N MET A 125 -9.77 -19.91 -3.73
CA MET A 125 -10.95 -20.60 -4.27
C MET A 125 -10.59 -21.77 -5.20
N GLY A 126 -9.30 -21.98 -5.49
CA GLY A 126 -8.79 -23.00 -6.38
C GLY A 126 -8.66 -22.54 -7.83
N ALA A 127 -7.83 -23.27 -8.61
CA ALA A 127 -7.45 -22.91 -9.98
C ALA A 127 -8.61 -22.81 -10.98
N GLY A 128 -9.78 -23.39 -10.66
CA GLY A 128 -10.98 -23.30 -11.48
C GLY A 128 -11.82 -22.03 -11.25
N TYR A 129 -11.41 -21.16 -10.32
CA TYR A 129 -12.17 -19.93 -10.03
C TYR A 129 -12.02 -18.92 -11.17
N PRO A 130 -13.12 -18.37 -11.71
CA PRO A 130 -13.08 -17.62 -12.97
C PRO A 130 -12.57 -16.17 -12.83
N SER A 131 -12.43 -15.66 -11.59
CA SER A 131 -12.13 -14.26 -11.34
C SER A 131 -10.65 -14.05 -11.01
N GLU A 132 -10.07 -12.98 -11.56
CA GLU A 132 -8.73 -12.51 -11.25
C GLU A 132 -8.75 -11.01 -10.95
N THR A 133 -8.17 -10.59 -9.83
CA THR A 133 -8.17 -9.17 -9.43
C THR A 133 -7.08 -8.38 -10.15
N PHE A 134 -5.82 -8.82 -10.02
CA PHE A 134 -4.62 -8.11 -10.47
C PHE A 134 -3.86 -8.89 -11.55
N ARG A 135 -4.59 -9.52 -12.49
CA ARG A 135 -4.03 -10.38 -13.54
C ARG A 135 -2.80 -9.81 -14.25
N VAL A 136 -2.88 -8.56 -14.68
CA VAL A 136 -1.78 -7.92 -15.43
C VAL A 136 -0.54 -7.74 -14.56
N LEU A 137 -0.72 -7.35 -13.29
CA LEU A 137 0.38 -7.23 -12.34
C LEU A 137 1.02 -8.60 -12.09
N LYS A 138 0.22 -9.61 -11.77
CA LYS A 138 0.68 -10.99 -11.53
C LYS A 138 1.46 -11.54 -12.72
N ASN A 139 0.94 -11.38 -13.93
CA ASN A 139 1.59 -11.87 -15.16
C ASN A 139 2.93 -11.14 -15.42
N ASN A 140 2.98 -9.83 -15.20
CA ASN A 140 4.20 -9.05 -15.36
C ASN A 140 5.27 -9.47 -14.34
N GLU A 141 4.90 -9.60 -13.06
CA GLU A 141 5.83 -10.02 -12.01
C GLU A 141 6.29 -11.47 -12.18
N THR A 142 5.40 -12.37 -12.61
CA THR A 142 5.80 -13.77 -12.90
C THR A 142 6.82 -13.83 -14.03
N ARG A 143 6.68 -13.00 -15.07
CA ARG A 143 7.64 -12.92 -16.16
C ARG A 143 8.98 -12.32 -15.73
N GLU A 144 8.96 -11.30 -14.88
CA GLU A 144 10.16 -10.55 -14.48
C GLU A 144 10.93 -11.22 -13.33
N PHE A 145 10.22 -11.75 -12.33
CA PHE A 145 10.79 -12.27 -11.10
C PHE A 145 10.61 -13.78 -10.93
N GLY A 146 9.86 -14.45 -11.81
CA GLY A 146 9.55 -15.88 -11.68
C GLY A 146 8.50 -16.19 -10.60
N GLU A 147 7.95 -15.17 -9.94
CA GLU A 147 6.96 -15.30 -8.87
C GLU A 147 5.98 -14.11 -8.86
N TYR A 148 4.83 -14.27 -8.21
CA TYR A 148 3.96 -13.14 -7.88
C TYR A 148 4.51 -12.41 -6.65
N ARG A 149 5.58 -11.63 -6.88
CA ARG A 149 6.39 -11.01 -5.82
C ARG A 149 5.56 -10.12 -4.89
N THR A 150 4.59 -9.36 -5.41
CA THR A 150 3.69 -8.52 -4.60
C THR A 150 2.93 -9.36 -3.59
N GLN A 151 2.34 -10.49 -4.00
CA GLN A 151 1.63 -11.39 -3.08
C GLN A 151 2.58 -11.88 -1.98
N ARG A 152 3.78 -12.35 -2.34
CA ARG A 152 4.76 -12.82 -1.34
C ARG A 152 5.12 -11.72 -0.34
N LEU A 153 5.44 -10.52 -0.81
CA LEU A 153 5.85 -9.40 0.04
C LEU A 153 4.72 -8.93 0.95
N VAL A 154 3.51 -8.77 0.42
CA VAL A 154 2.34 -8.31 1.18
C VAL A 154 1.98 -9.32 2.27
N LEU A 155 1.94 -10.62 1.95
CA LEU A 155 1.64 -11.66 2.94
C LEU A 155 2.76 -11.79 3.98
N SER A 156 4.02 -11.63 3.57
CA SER A 156 5.15 -11.60 4.52
C SER A 156 5.06 -10.39 5.47
N ALA A 157 4.66 -9.22 4.96
CA ALA A 157 4.45 -8.04 5.80
C ALA A 157 3.27 -8.23 6.76
N TRP A 158 2.17 -8.82 6.29
CA TRP A 158 1.04 -9.21 7.12
C TRP A 158 1.47 -10.11 8.29
N ASP A 159 2.18 -11.20 7.97
CA ASP A 159 2.62 -12.18 8.96
C ASP A 159 3.56 -11.55 10.00
N SER A 160 4.39 -10.60 9.58
CA SER A 160 5.28 -9.87 10.49
C SER A 160 4.51 -8.87 11.37
N LEU A 161 3.46 -8.23 10.85
CA LEU A 161 2.58 -7.33 11.60
C LEU A 161 1.78 -8.07 12.69
N GLU A 162 1.37 -9.32 12.42
CA GLU A 162 0.70 -10.19 13.40
C GLU A 162 1.65 -10.62 14.53
N GLN A 163 2.94 -10.79 14.22
CA GLN A 163 3.96 -11.16 15.19
C GLN A 163 4.56 -9.97 15.95
N GLY A 164 4.14 -8.73 15.65
CA GLY A 164 4.74 -7.51 16.21
C GLY A 164 6.16 -7.23 15.71
N GLY A 165 6.56 -7.82 14.59
CA GLY A 165 7.92 -7.73 14.04
C GLY A 165 8.19 -6.48 13.19
N ILE A 166 7.17 -5.71 12.83
CA ILE A 166 7.30 -4.47 12.06
C ILE A 166 6.54 -3.37 12.78
N HIS A 167 7.25 -2.32 13.19
CA HIS A 167 6.74 -1.08 13.77
C HIS A 167 7.23 0.11 12.92
#